data_AF-A0A7W1FUJ3-F1
#
_entry.id   AF-A0A7W1FUJ3-F1
#
_cell.length_a   1.000
_cell.length_b   1.000
_cell.length_c   1.000
_cell.angle_alpha   90.00
_cell.angle_beta   90.00
_cell.angle_gamma   90.00
#
_symmetry.space_group_name_H-M   'P 1'
#
loop_
_entity.id
_entity.type
_entity.pdbx_description
1 polymer ?
#
loop_
_entity_poly.entity_id
_entity_poly.type
_entity_poly.pdbx_seq_one_letter_code
_entity_poly.pdbx_strand_id
1 'polypeptide(L)' 'MTRLIEALQALGLEGEVTLSGRWLKLQGGRCSVYVAEAAWEAGYYTWCDDREEQVVEHYLDPTEAIQAGLKRAA' A
#
# COMPACT_ATOMS: atom_id res chain seq x y z
N MET A 1 10.70 -5.37 -12.02
CA MET A 1 9.46 -4.74 -11.54
C MET A 1 9.11 -5.44 -10.24
N THR A 2 8.69 -4.72 -9.20
CA THR A 2 8.33 -5.35 -7.91
C THR A 2 6.90 -5.85 -7.96
N ARG A 3 6.57 -6.86 -7.13
CA ARG A 3 5.19 -7.37 -7.00
C ARG A 3 4.20 -6.27 -6.59
N LEU A 4 4.67 -5.26 -5.85
CA LEU A 4 3.87 -4.11 -5.46
C LEU A 4 3.47 -3.23 -6.66
N ILE A 5 4.39 -3.01 -7.62
CA ILE A 5 4.08 -2.29 -8.87
C ILE A 5 3.12 -3.11 -9.73
N GLU A 6 3.34 -4.42 -9.83
CA GLU A 6 2.47 -5.31 -10.59
C GLU A 6 1.04 -5.31 -10.04
N ALA A 7 0.89 -5.35 -8.72
CA ALA A 7 -0.41 -5.27 -8.05
C ALA A 7 -1.11 -3.92 -8.31
N LEU A 8 -0.37 -2.81 -8.22
CA LEU A 8 -0.91 -1.48 -8.53
C LEU A 8 -1.47 -1.42 -9.96
N GLN A 9 -0.69 -1.91 -10.93
CA GLN A 9 -1.07 -1.93 -12.35
C GLN A 9 -2.24 -2.86 -12.62
N ALA A 10 -2.25 -4.06 -12.01
CA ALA A 10 -3.32 -5.04 -12.14
C ALA A 10 -4.65 -4.51 -11.58
N LEU A 11 -4.60 -3.69 -10.53
CA LEU A 11 -5.77 -3.01 -9.96
C LEU A 11 -6.21 -1.77 -10.77
N GLY A 12 -5.43 -1.34 -11.77
CA GLY A 12 -5.72 -0.15 -12.57
C GLY A 12 -5.70 1.15 -11.75
N LEU A 13 -4.91 1.19 -10.69
CA LEU A 13 -4.83 2.32 -9.78
C LEU A 13 -3.66 3.24 -10.13
N GLU A 14 -3.85 4.54 -9.88
CA GLU A 14 -2.78 5.53 -9.94
C GLU A 14 -2.17 5.74 -8.55
N GLY A 15 -0.85 5.85 -8.48
CA GLY A 15 -0.12 6.03 -7.22
C GLY A 15 1.32 6.46 -7.43
N GLU A 16 1.89 7.08 -6.40
CA GLU A 16 3.31 7.42 -6.37
C GLU A 16 4.11 6.20 -5.92
N VAL A 17 5.09 5.77 -6.72
CA VAL A 17 5.96 4.65 -6.40
C VAL A 17 7.39 5.15 -6.28
N THR A 18 8.12 4.71 -5.26
CA THR A 18 9.54 5.05 -5.14
C THR A 18 10.38 4.38 -6.23
N LEU A 19 11.57 4.92 -6.50
CA LEU A 19 12.50 4.37 -7.50
C LEU A 19 12.83 2.88 -7.29
N SER A 20 12.81 2.40 -6.04
CA SER A 20 13.05 0.98 -5.73
C SER A 20 11.83 0.09 -5.96
N GLY A 21 10.64 0.66 -6.17
CA GLY A 21 9.38 -0.07 -6.30
C GLY A 21 8.86 -0.69 -5.00
N ARG A 22 9.52 -0.43 -3.86
CA ARG A 22 9.18 -1.05 -2.56
C ARG A 22 8.21 -0.26 -1.72
N TRP A 23 7.90 0.96 -2.15
CA TRP A 23 7.01 1.86 -1.46
C TRP A 23 6.04 2.45 -2.45
N LEU A 24 4.78 2.47 -2.04
CA LEU A 24 3.65 2.96 -2.79
C LEU A 24 2.87 3.92 -1.90
N LYS A 25 2.48 5.07 -2.46
CA LYS A 25 1.54 5.99 -1.87
C LYS A 25 0.34 6.15 -2.80
N LEU A 26 -0.85 6.00 -2.25
CA LEU A 26 -2.14 6.11 -2.93
C LEU A 26 -2.97 7.21 -2.28
N GLN A 27 -3.84 7.84 -3.08
CA GLN A 27 -4.81 8.78 -2.55
C GLN A 27 -6.13 8.06 -2.25
N GLY A 28 -6.47 7.94 -0.96
CA GLY A 28 -7.79 7.53 -0.52
C GLY A 28 -8.74 8.71 -0.37
N GLY A 29 -10.00 8.44 -0.01
CA GLY A 29 -11.04 9.46 0.19
C GLY A 29 -10.80 10.35 1.42
N ARG A 30 -10.42 9.74 2.55
CA ARG A 30 -10.17 10.39 3.85
C ARG A 30 -8.69 10.71 4.10
N CYS A 31 -7.77 9.87 3.64
CA CYS A 31 -6.34 10.00 3.91
C CYS A 31 -5.47 9.47 2.76
N SER A 32 -4.18 9.78 2.79
CA SER A 32 -3.19 9.09 1.96
C SER A 32 -2.90 7.70 2.54
N VAL A 33 -2.87 6.70 1.66
CA VAL A 33 -2.56 5.30 1.98
C VAL A 33 -1.14 5.02 1.58
N TYR A 34 -0.40 4.33 2.43
CA TYR A 34 0.98 3.94 2.20
C TYR A 34 1.08 2.43 2.26
N VAL A 35 1.79 1.85 1.31
CA VAL A 35 2.11 0.42 1.28
C VAL A 35 3.62 0.26 1.11
N ALA A 36 4.24 -0.49 2.02
CA ALA A 36 5.67 -0.75 2.01
C ALA A 36 5.95 -2.25 1.99
N GLU A 37 6.79 -2.69 1.07
CA GLU A 37 7.31 -4.05 1.04
C GLU A 37 8.29 -4.27 2.21
N ALA A 38 8.05 -5.33 2.98
CA ALA A 38 8.92 -5.74 4.07
C ALA A 38 10.26 -6.28 3.53
N ALA A 39 11.30 -6.23 4.35
CA ALA A 39 12.59 -6.84 4.00
C ALA A 39 12.44 -8.36 3.81
N TRP A 40 13.32 -8.94 2.98
CA TRP A 40 13.39 -10.38 2.72
C TRP A 40 12.09 -11.02 2.23
N GLU A 41 11.31 -10.29 1.43
CA GLU A 41 10.04 -10.77 0.86
C GLU A 41 9.03 -11.20 1.94
N ALA A 42 9.14 -10.64 3.15
CA ALA A 42 8.30 -10.98 4.29
C ALA A 42 6.89 -10.35 4.24
N GLY A 43 6.39 -9.99 3.05
CA GLY A 43 5.08 -9.37 2.86
C GLY A 43 5.10 -7.84 2.77
N TYR A 44 3.99 -7.22 3.16
CA TYR A 44 3.67 -5.82 2.91
C TYR A 44 3.01 -5.21 4.14
N TYR A 45 3.44 -4.01 4.50
CA TYR A 45 2.80 -3.17 5.51
C TYR A 45 1.91 -2.14 4.84
N THR A 46 0.73 -1.89 5.40
CA THR A 46 -0.20 -0.87 4.92
C THR A 46 -0.70 -0.01 6.07
N TRP A 47 -0.80 1.30 5.85
CA TRP A 47 -1.37 2.26 6.81
C TRP A 47 -1.93 3.49 6.11
N CYS A 48 -2.73 4.24 6.85
CA CYS A 48 -3.35 5.50 6.47
C CYS A 48 -2.71 6.62 7.31
N ASP A 49 -2.41 7.78 6.72
CA ASP A 49 -1.86 8.95 7.45
C ASP A 49 -2.96 9.77 8.17
N ASP A 50 -3.98 9.09 8.68
CA ASP A 50 -4.92 9.66 9.62
C ASP A 50 -4.33 9.51 11.04
N ARG A 51 -4.26 10.63 11.77
CA ARG A 51 -3.70 10.67 13.13
C ARG A 51 -4.49 9.79 14.11
N GLU A 52 -5.77 9.54 13.86
CA GLU A 52 -6.60 8.71 14.74
C GLU A 52 -6.56 7.21 14.38
N GLU A 53 -6.16 6.86 13.16
CA GLU A 53 -6.14 5.48 12.63
C GLU A 53 -4.73 5.00 12.22
N GLN A 54 -3.69 5.35 13.00
CA GLN A 54 -2.28 4.91 12.78
C GLN A 54 -2.03 3.40 13.03
N VAL A 55 -2.99 2.55 12.69
CA VAL A 55 -2.82 1.10 12.74
C VAL A 55 -2.07 0.65 11.50
N VAL A 56 -0.88 0.08 11.71
CA VAL A 56 -0.11 -0.59 10.66
C VAL A 56 -0.55 -2.04 10.61
N GLU A 57 -1.00 -2.49 9.44
CA GLU A 57 -1.35 -3.88 9.20
C GLU A 57 -0.34 -4.56 8.29
N HIS A 58 -0.23 -5.87 8.42
CA HIS A 58 0.71 -6.71 7.68
C HIS A 58 -0.03 -7.76 6.85
N TYR A 59 0.38 -7.91 5.60
CA TYR A 59 -0.21 -8.82 4.62
C TYR A 59 0.88 -9.55 3.84
N LEU A 60 0.58 -10.76 3.37
CA LEU A 60 1.50 -11.51 2.51
C LEU A 60 1.32 -11.16 1.02
N ASP A 61 0.12 -10.72 0.66
CA ASP A 61 -0.22 -10.34 -0.71
C ASP A 61 -0.26 -8.80 -0.87
N PRO A 62 0.38 -8.24 -1.90
CA PRO A 62 0.41 -6.79 -2.11
C PRO A 62 -0.96 -6.22 -2.52
N THR A 63 -1.78 -6.99 -3.21
CA THR A 63 -3.15 -6.62 -3.59
C THR A 63 -4.01 -6.47 -2.35
N GLU A 64 -3.92 -7.42 -1.42
CA GLU A 64 -4.63 -7.35 -0.14
C GLU A 64 -4.21 -6.13 0.67
N ALA A 65 -2.90 -5.84 0.74
CA ALA A 65 -2.37 -4.68 1.45
C ALA A 65 -2.89 -3.35 0.86
N ILE A 66 -2.93 -3.23 -0.47
CA ILE A 66 -3.45 -2.06 -1.19
C ILE A 66 -4.95 -1.89 -0.92
N GLN A 67 -5.73 -2.97 -1.08
CA GLN A 67 -7.18 -2.93 -0.90
C GLN A 67 -7.57 -2.63 0.55
N ALA A 68 -6.88 -3.21 1.52
CA ALA A 68 -7.11 -2.94 2.94
C ALA A 68 -6.87 -1.46 3.28
N GLY A 69 -5.77 -0.90 2.79
CA GLY A 69 -5.45 0.51 2.96
C GLY A 69 -6.52 1.43 2.34
N LEU A 70 -6.90 1.17 1.08
CA LEU A 70 -7.94 1.95 0.40
C LEU A 70 -9.32 1.83 1.05
N LYS A 71 -9.70 0.63 1.50
CA LYS A 71 -10.95 0.39 2.23
C LYS A 71 -11.00 1.21 3.52
N ARG A 72 -9.88 1.30 4.24
CA ARG A 72 -9.78 2.11 5.44
C ARG A 72 -9.82 3.60 5.11
N ALA A 73 -9.17 4.01 4.03
CA ALA A 73 -9.17 5.41 3.60
C ALA A 73 -10.44 5.84 2.85
N ALA A 74 -11.44 4.97 2.66
CA ALA A 74 -12.73 5.30 2.03
C ALA A 74 -13.60 6.18 2.93
#